data_AF-A0A452ZC27-F1
#
_entry.id   AF-A0A452ZC27-F1
#
_cell.length_a   1.000
_cell.length_b   1.000
_cell.length_c   1.000
_cell.angle_alpha   90.00
_cell.angle_beta   90.00
_cell.angle_gamma   90.00
#
_symmetry.space_group_name_H-M   'P 1'
#
loop_
_entity.id
_entity.type
_entity.pdbx_description
1 polymer ?
#
loop_
_entity_poly.entity_id
_entity_poly.type
_entity_poly.pdbx_seq_one_letter_code
_entity_poly.pdbx_strand_id
1 'polypeptide(L)' 'ALAEQHGCDGLKKACFKFLASVDNLKAAMASDGFAHLKSSCPSILEVLVTNLSR' A
#
# COMPACT_ATOMS: atom_id res chain seq x y z
N ALA A 1 -1.85 -4.61 -5.82
CA ALA A 1 -0.67 -5.16 -6.51
C ALA A 1 -0.58 -6.68 -6.43
N LEU A 2 -0.32 -7.37 -5.31
CA LEU A 2 -0.39 -8.86 -5.30
C LEU A 2 -1.56 -9.40 -4.47
N ALA A 3 -1.69 -8.96 -3.21
CA ALA A 3 -2.79 -9.38 -2.35
C ALA A 3 -4.17 -9.14 -3.00
N GLU A 4 -4.33 -8.01 -3.69
CA GLU A 4 -5.55 -7.69 -4.45
C GLU A 4 -5.76 -8.55 -5.70
N GLN A 5 -4.69 -8.87 -6.44
CA GLN A 5 -4.78 -9.71 -7.64
C GLN A 5 -5.17 -11.16 -7.30
N HIS A 6 -4.80 -11.63 -6.11
CA HIS A 6 -5.12 -12.97 -5.63
C HIS A 6 -6.32 -13.01 -4.65
N GLY A 7 -7.05 -11.92 -4.47
CA GLY A 7 -8.20 -11.86 -3.55
C GLY A 7 -7.86 -12.11 -2.08
N CYS A 8 -6.61 -11.90 -1.69
CA CYS A 8 -6.12 -12.15 -0.33
C CYS A 8 -6.36 -10.91 0.57
N ASP A 9 -7.61 -10.69 0.94
CA ASP A 9 -8.03 -9.51 1.71
C ASP A 9 -7.36 -9.40 3.09
N GLY A 10 -7.04 -10.53 3.72
CA GLY A 10 -6.34 -10.56 5.01
C GLY A 10 -4.94 -9.95 4.90
N LEU A 11 -4.18 -10.36 3.87
CA LEU A 11 -2.85 -9.80 3.60
C LEU A 11 -2.93 -8.32 3.22
N LYS A 12 -3.91 -7.94 2.40
CA LYS A 12 -4.16 -6.53 2.03
C LYS A 12 -4.37 -5.65 3.26
N LYS A 13 -5.23 -6.08 4.20
CA LYS A 13 -5.49 -5.37 5.46
C LYS A 13 -4.25 -5.29 6.34
N ALA A 14 -3.49 -6.39 6.45
CA ALA A 14 -2.25 -6.40 7.24
C ALA A 14 -1.21 -5.42 6.67
N CYS A 15 -1.05 -5.36 5.33
CA CYS A 15 -0.18 -4.40 4.67
C CYS A 15 -0.61 -2.95 4.95
N PHE A 16 -1.91 -2.64 4.85
CA PHE A 16 -2.39 -1.29 5.17
C PHE A 16 -2.18 -0.92 6.63
N LYS A 17 -2.41 -1.86 7.56
CA LYS A 17 -2.13 -1.65 8.99
C LYS A 17 -0.64 -1.40 9.25
N PHE A 18 0.24 -2.08 8.53
CA PHE A 18 1.69 -1.83 8.62
C PHE A 18 2.04 -0.42 8.11
N LEU A 19 1.47 -0.02 6.98
CA LEU A 19 1.67 1.30 6.36
C LEU A 19 0.98 2.44 7.11
N ALA A 20 0.14 2.15 8.11
CA ALA A 20 -0.50 3.15 8.97
C ALA A 20 0.51 3.93 9.84
N SER A 21 1.69 3.36 10.10
CA SER A 21 2.77 4.11 10.74
C SER A 21 3.46 5.02 9.72
N VAL A 22 3.63 6.30 10.07
CA VAL A 22 4.32 7.30 9.24
C VAL A 22 5.75 6.85 8.87
N ASP A 23 6.47 6.20 9.80
CA ASP A 23 7.83 5.74 9.54
C ASP A 23 7.86 4.58 8.54
N ASN A 24 6.92 3.65 8.66
CA ASN A 24 6.77 2.54 7.71
C ASN A 24 6.36 3.05 6.33
N LEU A 25 5.47 4.04 6.27
CA LEU A 25 5.06 4.67 5.03
C LEU A 25 6.23 5.38 4.35
N LYS A 26 7.03 6.16 5.09
CA LYS A 26 8.22 6.83 4.57
C LYS A 26 9.24 5.81 4.03
N ALA A 27 9.50 4.74 4.79
CA ALA A 27 10.38 3.66 4.37
C ALA A 27 9.86 2.97 3.10
N ALA A 28 8.55 2.70 3.02
CA ALA A 28 7.94 2.14 1.83
C ALA A 28 8.07 3.08 0.63
N MET A 29 7.76 4.37 0.78
CA MET A 29 7.86 5.38 -0.29
C MET A 29 9.29 5.56 -0.81
N ALA A 30 10.30 5.33 0.03
CA ALA A 30 11.71 5.36 -0.36
C ALA A 30 12.16 4.10 -1.13
N SER A 31 11.35 3.05 -1.17
CA SER A 31 11.67 1.80 -1.87
C SER A 31 11.29 1.84 -3.35
N ASP A 32 12.10 1.19 -4.19
CA ASP A 32 11.80 1.00 -5.61
C ASP A 32 10.49 0.24 -5.83
N GLY A 33 10.14 -0.65 -4.89
CA GLY A 33 8.88 -1.37 -4.90
C GLY A 33 7.66 -0.44 -4.88
N PHE A 34 7.74 0.69 -4.16
CA PHE A 34 6.66 1.68 -4.12
C PHE A 34 6.62 2.55 -5.38
N ALA A 35 7.77 2.90 -5.96
CA ALA A 35 7.82 3.58 -7.25
C ALA A 35 7.18 2.72 -8.36
N HIS A 36 7.52 1.43 -8.40
CA HIS A 36 6.90 0.48 -9.30
C HIS A 36 5.40 0.32 -9.03
N LEU A 37 5.01 0.24 -7.75
CA LEU A 37 3.60 0.17 -7.34
C LEU A 37 2.78 1.36 -7.87
N LYS A 38 3.32 2.57 -7.76
CA LYS A 38 2.71 3.80 -8.26
C LYS A 38 2.53 3.79 -9.78
N SER A 39 3.50 3.27 -10.52
CA SER A 39 3.44 3.20 -11.98
C SER A 39 2.49 2.10 -12.48
N SER A 40 2.52 0.92 -11.85
CA SER A 40 1.79 -0.25 -12.31
C SER A 40 0.35 -0.31 -11.79
N CYS A 41 0.06 0.30 -10.64
CA CYS A 41 -1.25 0.24 -9.98
C CYS A 41 -1.60 1.57 -9.30
N PRO A 42 -1.81 2.68 -10.04
CA PRO A 42 -2.03 4.00 -9.44
C PRO A 42 -3.27 4.06 -8.52
N SER A 43 -4.32 3.28 -8.80
CA SER A 43 -5.54 3.20 -7.97
C SER A 43 -5.27 2.72 -6.54
N ILE A 44 -4.20 1.96 -6.30
CA ILE A 44 -3.87 1.49 -4.95
C ILE A 44 -3.42 2.64 -4.04
N LEU A 45 -2.95 3.74 -4.62
CA LEU A 45 -2.59 4.93 -3.86
C LEU A 45 -3.82 5.65 -3.33
N GLU A 46 -4.91 5.69 -4.09
CA GLU A 46 -6.19 6.25 -3.62
C GLU A 46 -6.73 5.42 -2.45
N VAL A 47 -6.67 4.09 -2.57
CA VAL A 47 -7.04 3.17 -1.48
C VAL A 47 -6.12 3.36 -0.28
N LEU A 48 -4.82 3.55 -0.49
CA LEU A 48 -3.87 3.78 0.60
C LEU A 48 -4.19 5.10 1.33
N VAL A 49 -4.35 6.20 0.59
CA VAL A 49 -4.66 7.52 1.17
C VAL A 49 -5.97 7.48 1.95
N THR A 50 -7.02 6.87 1.41
CA THR A 50 -8.33 6.73 2.09
C THR A 50 -8.29 5.86 3.34
N ASN A 51 -7.37 4.88 3.43
CA ASN A 51 -7.18 4.07 4.63
C ASN A 51 -6.34 4.79 5.70
N LEU A 52 -5.46 5.70 5.29
CA LEU A 52 -4.60 6.47 6.20
C LEU A 52 -5.25 7.75 6.73
N SER A 53 -6.25 8.29 6.04
CA SER A 53 -6.99 9.50 6.44
C SER A 53 -8.19 9.22 7.36
N ARG A 54 -8.30 8.00 7.88
CA ARG A 54 -9.41 7.52 8.72
C ARG A 54 -8.94 7.26 10.15
#